data_AF-A0AAV5FWC9-F1
#
_entry.id   AF-A0AAV5FWC9-F1
#
_cell.length_a   1.000
_cell.length_b   1.000
_cell.length_c   1.000
_cell.angle_alpha   90.00
_cell.angle_beta   90.00
_cell.angle_gamma   90.00
#
_symmetry.space_group_name_H-M   'P 1'
#
loop_
_entity.id
_entity.type
_entity.pdbx_description
1 polymer ?
#
loop_
_entity_poly.entity_id
_entity_poly.type
_entity_poly.pdbx_seq_one_letter_code
_entity_poly.pdbx_strand_id
1 'polypeptide(L)'
;MAAVFRVAATEPSRKRKRLWPNVDLDLRQRWELDACIVQINERLGEINKSRRRFRLQAGDGRRTATQPMQRPRFLEAVAHRNKRSIGRTKEKAVIIRALISNSNMDLPVISIWGTAGIGKTTLARMVYSEIQR
;
A
#
# COMPACT_ATOMS: atom_id res chain seq x y z
N MET A 1 10.62 -38.19 53.56
CA MET A 1 10.26 -37.40 52.36
C MET A 1 10.41 -35.92 52.67
N ALA A 2 11.45 -35.28 52.16
CA ALA A 2 11.54 -33.82 52.02
C ALA A 2 12.68 -33.54 51.02
N ALA A 3 12.35 -33.50 49.73
CA ALA A 3 13.27 -33.07 48.69
C ALA A 3 13.15 -31.56 48.54
N VAL A 4 14.16 -30.81 49.03
CA VAL A 4 14.30 -29.39 48.72
C VAL A 4 15.06 -29.29 47.40
N PHE A 5 14.33 -29.01 46.32
CA PHE A 5 14.94 -28.63 45.05
C PHE A 5 15.51 -27.21 45.17
N ARG A 6 16.83 -27.10 45.11
CA ARG A 6 17.52 -25.91 44.60
C ARG A 6 17.99 -26.21 43.18
N VAL A 7 18.22 -25.13 42.42
CA VAL A 7 18.76 -25.01 41.04
C VAL A 7 17.67 -24.47 40.10
N ALA A 8 17.86 -23.41 39.31
CA ALA A 8 19.06 -22.67 38.93
C ALA A 8 18.72 -21.19 38.71
N ALA A 9 19.69 -20.31 38.97
CA ALA A 9 19.65 -18.93 38.49
C ALA A 9 19.55 -18.92 36.95
N THR A 10 18.65 -18.09 36.45
CA THR A 10 18.45 -17.83 35.02
C THR A 10 19.73 -17.29 34.39
N GLU A 11 20.22 -17.95 33.34
CA GLU A 11 21.35 -17.46 32.56
C GLU A 11 21.03 -16.06 31.99
N PRO A 12 21.91 -15.06 32.13
CA PRO A 12 21.71 -13.76 31.50
C PRO A 12 21.84 -13.92 29.98
N SER A 13 20.71 -13.76 29.30
CA SER A 13 20.57 -13.76 27.84
C SER A 13 21.64 -12.84 27.20
N ARG A 14 22.63 -13.43 26.53
CA ARG A 14 23.68 -12.71 25.78
C ARG A 14 23.05 -11.99 24.59
N LYS A 15 22.45 -10.83 24.83
CA LYS A 15 22.11 -9.88 23.77
C LYS A 15 23.41 -9.33 23.19
N ARG A 16 23.91 -10.01 22.16
CA ARG A 16 24.95 -9.45 21.30
C ARG A 16 24.39 -8.15 20.72
N LYS A 17 24.92 -7.02 21.19
CA LYS A 17 24.73 -5.72 20.55
C LYS A 17 25.24 -5.90 19.11
N ARG A 18 24.33 -5.93 18.14
CA ARG A 18 24.71 -5.87 16.73
C ARG A 18 25.47 -4.56 16.58
N LEU A 19 26.78 -4.64 16.37
CA LEU A 19 27.53 -3.48 15.89
C LEU A 19 26.90 -3.13 14.55
N TRP A 20 26.31 -1.95 14.48
CA TRP A 20 25.95 -1.36 13.20
C TRP A 20 27.24 -1.28 12.39
N PRO A 21 27.22 -1.55 11.08
CA PRO A 21 28.39 -1.30 10.26
C PRO A 21 28.79 0.17 10.47
N ASN A 22 30.08 0.41 10.72
CA ASN A 22 30.61 1.76 10.81
C ASN A 22 30.36 2.42 9.46
N VAL A 23 29.33 3.27 9.43
CA VAL A 23 29.10 4.14 8.28
C VAL A 23 30.10 5.26 8.45
N ASP A 24 31.20 5.20 7.71
CA ASP A 24 32.22 6.25 7.73
C ASP A 24 31.63 7.48 7.05
N LEU A 25 31.00 8.32 7.86
CA LEU A 25 30.56 9.65 7.47
C LEU A 25 31.59 10.67 7.90
N ASP A 26 31.94 11.52 6.94
CA ASP A 26 32.77 12.71 7.14
C ASP A 26 32.18 13.60 8.25
N LEU A 27 33.02 14.37 8.94
CA LEU A 27 32.60 15.23 10.05
C LEU A 27 31.49 16.19 9.62
N ARG A 28 31.57 16.72 8.39
CA ARG A 28 30.55 17.60 7.83
C ARG A 28 29.20 16.90 7.66
N GLN A 29 29.21 15.65 7.20
CA GLN A 29 28.00 14.85 7.02
C GLN A 29 27.35 14.51 8.36
N ARG A 30 28.14 14.26 9.41
CA ARG A 30 27.62 14.05 10.77
C ARG A 30 26.88 15.28 11.30
N TRP A 31 27.45 16.47 11.11
CA TRP A 31 26.82 17.71 11.53
C TRP A 31 25.52 17.97 10.78
N GLU A 32 25.50 17.68 9.48
CA GLU A 32 24.29 17.79 8.66
C GLU A 32 23.21 16.79 9.09
N LEU A 33 23.59 15.56 9.44
CA LEU A 33 22.69 14.59 10.04
C LEU A 33 22.15 15.04 11.39
N ASP A 34 22.99 15.59 12.26
CA ASP A 34 22.55 16.10 13.56
C ASP A 34 21.53 17.23 13.39
N ALA A 35 21.78 18.16 12.46
CA ALA A 35 20.81 19.19 12.10
C ALA A 35 19.49 18.60 11.59
N CYS A 36 19.56 17.57 10.74
CA CYS A 36 18.39 16.84 10.23
C CYS A 36 17.62 16.14 11.36
N ILE A 37 18.31 15.49 12.31
CA ILE A 37 17.71 14.83 13.48
C ILE A 37 16.95 15.85 14.33
N VAL A 38 17.55 17.02 14.58
CA VAL A 38 16.90 18.11 15.32
C VAL A 38 15.62 18.54 14.60
N GLN A 39 15.68 18.75 13.28
CA GLN A 39 14.52 19.15 12.48
C GLN A 39 13.40 18.09 12.50
N ILE A 40 13.76 16.80 12.42
CA ILE A 40 12.79 15.70 12.52
C ILE A 40 12.12 15.70 13.88
N ASN A 41 12.87 15.87 14.96
CA ASN A 41 12.34 15.88 16.32
C ASN A 41 11.39 17.05 16.55
N GLU A 42 11.73 18.24 16.03
CA GLU A 42 10.86 19.42 16.07
C GLU A 42 9.55 19.15 15.34
N ARG A 43 9.61 18.63 14.11
CA ARG A 43 8.44 18.30 13.30
C ARG A 43 7.56 17.23 13.95
N LEU A 44 8.16 16.20 14.56
CA LEU A 44 7.45 15.19 15.33
C LEU A 44 6.77 15.79 16.56
N GLY A 45 7.42 16.76 17.21
CA GLY A 45 6.83 17.56 18.27
C GLY A 45 5.55 18.26 17.83
N GLU A 46 5.59 18.96 16.70
CA GLU A 46 4.43 19.67 16.14
C GLU A 46 3.29 18.74 15.73
N ILE A 47 3.60 17.60 15.12
CA ILE A 47 2.62 16.56 14.79
C ILE A 47 1.96 16.04 16.07
N ASN A 48 2.75 15.75 17.11
CA ASN A 48 2.23 15.23 18.38
C ASN A 48 1.37 16.27 19.13
N LYS A 49 1.78 17.55 19.14
CA LYS A 49 0.95 18.66 19.66
C LYS A 49 -0.38 18.72 18.93
N SER A 50 -0.36 18.67 17.59
CA SER A 50 -1.56 18.69 16.76
C SER A 50 -2.45 17.47 17.01
N ARG A 51 -1.86 16.27 17.13
CA ARG A 51 -2.58 15.05 17.48
C ARG A 51 -3.35 15.20 18.80
N ARG A 52 -2.71 15.78 19.82
CA ARG A 52 -3.34 16.06 21.12
C ARG A 52 -4.44 17.12 21.02
N ARG A 53 -4.19 18.22 20.30
CA ARG A 53 -5.17 19.30 20.07
C ARG A 53 -6.46 18.78 19.43
N PHE A 54 -6.33 17.93 18.40
CA PHE A 54 -7.47 17.38 17.68
C PHE A 54 -7.97 16.03 18.22
N ARG A 55 -7.41 15.55 19.36
CA ARG A 55 -7.76 14.27 19.99
C ARG A 55 -7.76 13.06 19.02
N LEU A 56 -6.87 13.09 18.03
CA LEU A 56 -6.80 12.04 17.00
C LEU A 56 -6.37 10.71 17.63
N GLN A 57 -7.18 9.67 17.43
CA GLN A 57 -6.93 8.30 17.83
C GLN A 57 -6.38 7.46 16.68
N ALA A 58 -5.83 6.29 17.03
CA ALA A 58 -5.31 5.33 16.07
C ALA A 58 -6.46 4.68 15.27
N GLY A 59 -6.95 5.36 14.23
CA GLY A 59 -8.08 4.89 13.42
C GLY A 59 -8.92 6.00 12.79
N ASP A 60 -8.75 7.24 13.25
CA ASP A 60 -9.55 8.40 12.81
C ASP A 60 -9.21 8.86 11.38
N GLY A 61 -8.02 8.52 10.89
CA GLY A 61 -7.68 8.67 9.48
C GLY A 61 -8.46 7.65 8.66
N ARG A 62 -9.08 8.10 7.56
CA ARG A 62 -9.65 7.20 6.56
C ARG A 62 -8.55 6.28 6.06
N ARG A 63 -8.46 5.08 6.63
CA ARG A 63 -7.53 4.06 6.17
C ARG A 63 -7.96 3.66 4.76
N THR A 64 -7.06 3.75 3.79
CA THR A 64 -7.10 2.93 2.58
C THR A 64 -6.72 1.47 2.90
N ALA A 65 -6.79 1.06 4.18
CA ALA A 65 -6.91 -0.33 4.52
C ALA A 65 -8.32 -0.76 4.11
N THR A 66 -8.39 -1.84 3.35
CA THR A 66 -9.60 -2.58 2.98
C THR A 66 -10.39 -2.93 4.24
N GLN A 67 -11.16 -1.98 4.77
CA GLN A 67 -12.36 -2.35 5.50
C GLN A 67 -13.26 -3.01 4.46
N PRO A 68 -13.92 -4.15 4.76
CA PRO A 68 -15.13 -4.54 4.06
C PRO A 68 -16.25 -3.57 4.48
N MET A 69 -16.02 -2.27 4.29
CA MET A 69 -17.06 -1.27 4.35
C MET A 69 -17.82 -1.47 3.05
N GLN A 70 -18.93 -2.19 3.18
CA GLN A 70 -19.92 -2.35 2.14
C GLN A 70 -20.34 -0.92 1.72
N ARG A 71 -19.68 -0.40 0.70
CA ARG A 71 -20.30 0.57 -0.19
C ARG A 71 -21.08 -0.27 -1.19
N PRO A 72 -22.42 -0.39 -1.08
CA PRO A 72 -23.21 -1.00 -2.13
C PRO A 72 -23.31 0.01 -3.27
N ARG A 73 -22.21 0.18 -4.01
CA ARG A 73 -22.23 0.78 -5.34
C ARG A 73 -21.45 -0.05 -6.37
N PHE A 74 -20.98 -1.23 -5.97
CA PHE A 74 -20.16 -2.13 -6.79
C PHE A 74 -20.49 -3.63 -6.61
N LEU A 75 -21.58 -4.00 -5.94
CA LEU A 75 -21.92 -5.43 -5.78
C LEU A 75 -22.46 -6.06 -7.08
N GLU A 76 -23.16 -5.29 -7.93
CA GLU A 76 -23.73 -5.82 -9.18
C GLU A 76 -22.69 -6.31 -10.18
N ALA A 77 -21.46 -5.77 -10.15
CA ALA A 77 -20.39 -6.22 -11.01
C ALA A 77 -19.87 -7.62 -10.60
N VAL A 78 -19.98 -7.99 -9.33
CA VAL A 78 -19.54 -9.32 -8.84
C VAL A 78 -20.63 -10.37 -9.08
N ALA A 79 -21.91 -9.97 -9.03
CA ALA A 79 -23.05 -10.84 -9.32
C ALA A 79 -23.10 -11.33 -10.78
N HIS A 80 -22.46 -10.61 -11.71
CA HIS A 80 -22.33 -11.04 -13.10
C HIS A 80 -20.93 -11.59 -13.42
N ARG A 81 -20.53 -12.65 -12.70
CA ARG A 81 -19.34 -13.44 -13.08
C ARG A 81 -19.45 -14.02 -14.50
N ASN A 82 -20.67 -14.17 -15.02
CA ASN A 82 -20.97 -14.83 -16.29
C ASN A 82 -21.80 -13.97 -17.27
N LYS A 83 -21.65 -12.64 -17.29
CA LYS A 83 -22.22 -11.85 -18.40
C LYS A 83 -21.34 -12.05 -19.63
N ARG A 84 -21.78 -12.91 -20.56
CA ARG A 84 -21.27 -12.91 -21.93
C ARG A 84 -21.56 -11.54 -22.53
N SER A 85 -20.57 -10.67 -22.51
CA SER A 85 -20.59 -9.40 -23.22
C SER A 85 -20.50 -9.70 -24.72
N ILE A 86 -21.59 -9.48 -25.43
CA ILE A 86 -21.70 -9.71 -26.89
C ILE A 86 -21.49 -8.36 -27.58
N GLY A 87 -20.67 -8.34 -28.64
CA GLY A 87 -20.33 -7.13 -29.38
C GLY A 87 -19.14 -6.36 -28.79
N ARG A 88 -18.70 -5.32 -29.50
CA ARG A 88 -17.53 -4.48 -29.18
C ARG A 88 -16.15 -5.17 -29.26
N THR A 89 -16.04 -6.21 -30.07
CA THR A 89 -14.77 -6.93 -30.30
C THR A 89 -13.71 -6.03 -30.93
N LYS A 90 -14.13 -5.08 -31.78
CA LYS A 90 -13.24 -4.11 -32.43
C LYS A 90 -12.61 -3.17 -31.41
N GLU A 91 -13.42 -2.55 -30.58
CA GLU A 91 -13.00 -1.63 -29.51
C GLU A 91 -12.10 -2.35 -28.50
N LYS A 92 -12.45 -3.60 -28.15
CA LYS A 92 -11.61 -4.47 -27.31
C LYS A 92 -10.21 -4.65 -27.92
N ALA A 93 -10.13 -5.02 -29.20
CA ALA A 93 -8.88 -5.25 -29.90
C ALA A 93 -8.02 -3.98 -30.00
N VAL A 94 -8.64 -2.82 -30.22
CA VAL A 94 -7.94 -1.52 -30.24
C VAL A 94 -7.30 -1.22 -28.89
N ILE A 95 -8.02 -1.43 -27.78
CA ILE A 95 -7.49 -1.19 -26.42
C ILE A 95 -6.35 -2.16 -26.10
N ILE A 96 -6.52 -3.46 -26.41
CA ILE A 96 -5.47 -4.46 -26.18
C ILE A 96 -4.21 -4.11 -26.98
N ARG A 97 -4.36 -3.77 -28.26
CA ARG A 97 -3.23 -3.36 -29.11
C ARG A 97 -2.54 -2.13 -28.53
N ALA A 98 -3.28 -1.13 -28.06
CA ALA A 98 -2.70 0.05 -27.44
C ALA A 98 -1.92 -0.27 -26.13
N LEU A 99 -2.41 -1.23 -25.33
CA LEU A 99 -1.70 -1.67 -24.13
C LEU A 99 -0.39 -2.41 -24.45
N ILE A 100 -0.39 -3.25 -25.49
CA ILE A 100 0.80 -4.05 -25.88
C ILE A 100 1.82 -3.20 -26.66
N SER A 101 1.36 -2.33 -27.56
CA SER A 101 2.24 -1.50 -28.39
C SER A 101 3.02 -0.45 -27.60
N ASN A 102 2.52 -0.03 -26.43
CA ASN A 102 3.18 0.93 -25.55
C ASN A 102 4.27 0.27 -24.67
N SER A 103 5.03 -0.66 -25.24
CA SER A 103 6.12 -1.39 -24.57
C SER A 103 7.30 -0.50 -24.13
N ASN A 104 7.40 0.72 -24.66
CA ASN A 104 8.41 1.71 -24.27
C ASN A 104 8.05 2.50 -23.01
N MET A 105 6.86 2.30 -22.43
CA MET A 105 6.43 2.90 -21.17
C MET A 105 6.40 1.83 -20.09
N ASP A 106 7.04 2.09 -18.94
CA ASP A 106 7.06 1.17 -17.80
C ASP A 106 5.66 0.82 -17.26
N LEU A 107 4.67 1.70 -17.49
CA LEU A 107 3.28 1.49 -17.11
C LEU A 107 2.29 2.21 -18.05
N PRO A 108 1.78 1.54 -19.11
CA PRO A 108 0.82 2.15 -20.03
C PRO A 108 -0.58 2.31 -19.39
N VAL A 109 -1.15 3.52 -19.46
CA VAL A 109 -2.47 3.85 -18.90
C VAL A 109 -3.41 4.33 -20.01
N ILE A 110 -4.64 3.78 -20.04
CA ILE A 110 -5.68 4.14 -21.00
C ILE A 110 -6.95 4.59 -20.25
N SER A 111 -7.48 5.76 -20.60
CA SER A 111 -8.74 6.27 -20.05
C SER A 111 -9.93 5.90 -20.94
N ILE A 112 -11.02 5.41 -20.32
CA ILE A 112 -12.29 5.13 -21.00
C ILE A 112 -13.33 6.12 -20.49
N TRP A 113 -13.81 7.01 -21.37
CA TRP A 113 -14.77 8.07 -21.05
C TRP A 113 -16.06 7.94 -21.88
N GLY A 114 -17.12 8.66 -21.49
CA GLY A 114 -18.42 8.64 -22.15
C GLY A 114 -19.61 8.74 -21.18
N THR A 115 -20.83 8.69 -21.70
CA THR A 115 -22.08 8.82 -20.94
C THR A 115 -22.31 7.69 -19.92
N ALA A 116 -23.12 7.95 -18.89
CA ALA A 116 -23.53 6.91 -17.93
C ALA A 116 -24.28 5.77 -18.65
N GLY A 117 -24.16 4.53 -18.16
CA GLY A 117 -24.88 3.37 -18.71
C GLY A 117 -24.36 2.79 -20.02
N ILE A 118 -23.45 3.46 -20.73
CA ILE A 118 -22.91 2.96 -22.03
C ILE A 118 -22.09 1.67 -21.93
N GLY A 119 -21.72 1.23 -20.72
CA GLY A 119 -20.94 0.01 -20.49
C GLY A 119 -19.42 0.21 -20.51
N LYS A 120 -18.91 1.37 -20.08
CA LYS A 120 -17.45 1.62 -19.94
C LYS A 120 -16.77 0.58 -19.04
N THR A 121 -17.36 0.34 -17.86
CA THR A 121 -16.88 -0.67 -16.91
C THR A 121 -16.95 -2.08 -17.49
N THR A 122 -17.97 -2.37 -18.32
CA THR A 122 -18.10 -3.65 -19.02
C THR A 122 -16.97 -3.84 -20.03
N LEU A 123 -16.66 -2.83 -20.84
CA LEU A 123 -15.56 -2.87 -21.82
C LEU A 123 -14.19 -3.08 -21.14
N ALA A 124 -13.94 -2.36 -20.04
CA ALA A 124 -12.71 -2.54 -19.25
C ALA A 124 -12.58 -3.99 -18.74
N ARG A 125 -13.68 -4.58 -18.26
CA ARG A 125 -13.71 -5.96 -17.76
C ARG A 125 -13.51 -7.00 -18.87
N MET A 126 -14.00 -6.73 -20.09
CA MET A 126 -13.76 -7.58 -21.26
C MET A 126 -12.29 -7.65 -21.62
N VAL A 127 -11.61 -6.49 -21.66
CA VAL A 127 -10.18 -6.41 -21.92
C VAL A 127 -9.39 -7.13 -20.83
N TYR A 128 -9.73 -6.91 -19.56
CA TYR A 128 -9.06 -7.57 -18.44
C TYR A 128 -9.17 -9.09 -18.48
N SER A 129 -10.37 -9.61 -18.76
CA SER A 129 -10.60 -11.07 -18.84
C SER A 129 -9.84 -11.74 -19.99
N GLU A 130 -9.57 -11.01 -21.08
CA GLU A 130 -8.79 -11.52 -22.21
C GLU A 130 -7.29 -11.57 -21.89
N ILE A 131 -6.76 -10.55 -21.22
CA ILE A 131 -5.33 -10.47 -20.85
C ILE A 131 -4.99 -11.48 -19.75
N GLN A 132 -5.93 -11.78 -18.86
CA GLN A 132 -5.77 -12.77 -17.79
C GLN A 132 -5.93 -14.22 -18.26
N ARG A 133 -6.31 -14.44 -19.52
CA ARG A 133 -6.48 -15.78 -20.09
C ARG A 133 -5.24 -16.18 -20.86
#